data_AF-A0A2K5RCD7-F1
#
_entry.id   AF-A0A2K5RCD7-F1
#
_cell.length_a   1.000
_cell.length_b   1.000
_cell.length_c   1.000
_cell.angle_alpha   90.00
_cell.angle_beta   90.00
_cell.angle_gamma   90.00
#
_symmetry.space_group_name_H-M   'P 1'
#
loop_
_entity.id
_entity.type
_entity.pdbx_description
1 polymer ?
#
loop_
_entity_poly.entity_id
_entity_poly.type
_entity_poly.pdbx_seq_one_letter_code
_entity_poly.pdbx_strand_id
1 'polypeptide(L)'
;MASKINTSFTLIPNQKHRRSNRRTSCYSKTLGSGFQPISTFGNFKALPLEIFQIILEYLSVKDISMLSMVSKAISHHIVNYISTSSGSKRLLLQDFHNLELPGRRQDSAMLEHYRSLGLLFKRCTLLLPTKERLKYIHKILTEVSCFKFSGCAAPMQCLGFTCYGMFLQTLTAGWDELECHRVYNFLCELTNLCRKMQMVVCSKPGSARKLELRIRLFCRNVLLDHWTHRSDSAFWLTQILKPWPMVNQARLLYIIFGPVSPQDGQVVWQKMIEEPTDEFSLKGLADAIKLLYDSGTKEWTADDVISLVDELSVVPHEWLLENNARLLMLTGNNICLTFMASKAVNGRAIELARFIVFLALVCEKELYCMDWTVKMMRRVCKVFSTPVERNNFLQNVANAFACVTMEMLQSIMSGDRDQDDRGFLNLFHLVHAQANFHKEVLYLTMNTPLST
;
A
#
# COMPACT_ATOMS: atom_id res chain seq x y z
N MET A 1 24.12 6.40 -39.99
CA MET A 1 23.27 7.61 -39.86
C MET A 1 22.82 7.72 -38.40
N ALA A 2 23.49 8.56 -37.62
CA ALA A 2 23.24 8.73 -36.20
C ALA A 2 22.41 10.00 -35.99
N SER A 3 21.22 9.89 -35.39
CA SER A 3 20.36 11.03 -35.06
C SER A 3 20.71 11.57 -33.67
N LYS A 4 21.02 12.87 -33.64
CA LYS A 4 21.41 13.66 -32.47
C LYS A 4 20.22 13.91 -31.56
N ILE A 5 20.38 13.63 -30.28
CA ILE A 5 19.48 14.04 -29.19
C ILE A 5 19.95 15.42 -28.72
N ASN A 6 19.06 16.43 -28.84
CA ASN A 6 19.27 17.78 -28.31
C ASN A 6 18.90 17.82 -26.82
N THR A 7 19.89 17.94 -25.94
CA THR A 7 19.72 18.24 -24.53
C THR A 7 20.19 19.67 -24.25
N SER A 8 19.26 20.62 -24.21
CA SER A 8 19.53 21.99 -23.76
C SER A 8 19.57 22.02 -22.23
N PHE A 9 20.72 21.65 -21.66
CA PHE A 9 21.04 21.95 -20.27
C PHE A 9 21.59 23.37 -20.15
N THR A 10 21.09 24.07 -19.15
CA THR A 10 21.44 25.43 -18.75
C THR A 10 22.96 25.56 -18.53
N LEU A 11 23.61 26.38 -19.37
CA LEU A 11 25.02 26.75 -19.24
C LEU A 11 25.23 27.61 -17.99
N ILE A 12 26.02 27.11 -17.04
CA ILE A 12 26.48 27.86 -15.86
C ILE A 12 27.61 28.81 -16.29
N PRO A 13 27.51 30.13 -16.09
CA PRO A 13 28.63 31.03 -16.37
C PRO A 13 29.72 30.93 -15.30
N ASN A 14 30.89 30.47 -15.72
CA ASN A 14 32.13 30.49 -14.95
C ASN A 14 32.69 31.93 -14.89
N GLN A 15 32.25 32.76 -13.94
CA GLN A 15 32.98 34.00 -13.59
C GLN A 15 33.01 34.24 -12.08
N LYS A 16 34.21 34.08 -11.51
CA LYS A 16 34.57 34.48 -10.15
C LYS A 16 34.55 36.01 -10.05
N HIS A 17 33.43 36.60 -9.60
CA HIS A 17 33.43 38.01 -9.23
C HIS A 17 33.90 38.23 -7.78
N ARG A 18 35.14 38.69 -7.70
CA ARG A 18 35.86 39.20 -6.53
C ARG A 18 35.09 40.40 -5.96
N ARG A 19 34.68 40.33 -4.68
CA ARG A 19 34.08 41.47 -3.94
C ARG A 19 35.12 42.58 -3.77
N SER A 20 34.81 43.78 -4.28
CA SER A 20 35.61 44.99 -4.08
C SER A 20 34.75 46.04 -3.36
N ASN A 21 35.21 46.45 -2.18
CA ASN A 21 34.70 47.59 -1.43
C ASN A 21 35.31 48.91 -1.95
N ARG A 22 34.55 50.00 -1.77
CA ARG A 22 34.90 51.44 -1.90
C ARG A 22 34.99 52.03 -3.31
N ARG A 23 34.01 52.88 -3.66
CA ARG A 23 34.15 54.36 -3.60
C ARG A 23 32.81 55.08 -3.81
N THR A 24 32.78 56.27 -3.23
CA THR A 24 31.68 57.18 -2.90
C THR A 24 31.37 58.22 -3.98
N SER A 25 30.11 58.66 -3.99
CA SER A 25 29.59 60.03 -4.24
C SER A 25 29.54 60.58 -5.67
N CYS A 26 28.32 60.86 -6.18
CA CYS A 26 27.78 62.23 -6.18
C CYS A 26 26.27 62.31 -6.53
N TYR A 27 25.48 62.74 -5.54
CA TYR A 27 24.36 63.70 -5.62
C TYR A 27 23.29 63.65 -6.73
N SER A 28 22.05 63.36 -6.31
CA SER A 28 20.92 64.26 -6.53
C SER A 28 20.08 64.33 -5.25
N LYS A 29 20.20 65.46 -4.54
CA LYS A 29 19.43 65.79 -3.33
C LYS A 29 18.07 66.34 -3.73
N THR A 30 17.00 65.65 -3.33
CA THR A 30 15.73 66.27 -2.97
C THR A 30 15.04 65.39 -1.92
N LEU A 31 14.75 66.00 -0.76
CA LEU A 31 13.99 65.56 0.42
C LEU A 31 13.49 64.10 0.43
N GLY A 32 13.86 63.22 1.37
CA GLY A 32 13.86 63.46 2.81
C GLY A 32 12.83 62.54 3.50
N SER A 33 13.01 61.22 3.39
CA SER A 33 12.52 60.24 4.36
C SER A 33 13.37 58.98 4.23
N GLY A 34 13.95 58.53 5.35
CA GLY A 34 14.92 57.46 5.37
C GLY A 34 14.31 56.14 4.90
N PHE A 35 14.83 55.60 3.80
CA PHE A 35 14.68 54.17 3.52
C PHE A 35 15.48 53.39 4.56
N GLN A 36 14.87 53.18 5.73
CA GLN A 36 15.27 52.10 6.61
C GLN A 36 15.18 50.79 5.80
N PRO A 37 16.13 49.86 5.96
CA PRO A 37 16.01 48.54 5.34
C PRO A 37 14.63 47.99 5.75
N ILE A 38 13.78 47.76 4.75
CA ILE A 38 12.42 47.27 4.95
C ILE A 38 12.56 46.01 5.79
N SER A 39 11.96 46.03 6.99
CA SER A 39 11.94 44.88 7.89
C SER A 39 11.57 43.64 7.07
N THR A 40 12.15 42.49 7.37
CA THR A 40 11.70 41.22 6.76
C THR A 40 10.23 40.94 7.07
N PHE A 41 9.62 41.67 8.01
CA PHE A 41 8.19 41.63 8.35
C PHE A 41 7.36 42.71 7.62
N GLY A 42 7.98 43.57 6.81
CA GLY A 42 7.33 44.61 6.03
C GLY A 42 6.48 45.57 6.89
N ASN A 43 5.35 46.01 6.33
CA ASN A 43 4.40 46.89 7.01
C ASN A 43 3.69 46.22 8.20
N PHE A 44 3.71 44.89 8.30
CA PHE A 44 3.18 44.19 9.48
C PHE A 44 3.96 44.52 10.76
N LYS A 45 5.17 45.07 10.66
CA LYS A 45 5.93 45.56 11.82
C LYS A 45 5.18 46.65 12.60
N ALA A 46 4.29 47.39 11.95
CA ALA A 46 3.48 48.41 12.60
C ALA A 46 2.30 47.82 13.40
N LEU A 47 1.96 46.54 13.19
CA LEU A 47 0.85 45.90 13.90
C LEU A 47 1.33 45.22 15.19
N PRO A 48 0.54 45.30 16.29
CA PRO A 48 0.72 44.42 17.44
C PRO A 48 0.63 42.94 17.04
N LEU A 49 1.34 42.07 17.77
CA LEU A 49 1.38 40.63 17.49
C LEU A 49 -0.01 40.01 17.57
N GLU A 50 -0.84 40.48 18.49
CA GLU A 50 -2.20 40.04 18.74
C GLU A 50 -3.09 40.33 17.51
N ILE A 51 -2.95 41.51 16.90
CA ILE A 51 -3.68 41.85 15.68
C ILE A 51 -3.25 40.96 14.52
N PHE A 52 -1.95 40.66 14.40
CA PHE A 52 -1.47 39.70 13.41
C PHE A 52 -2.07 38.31 13.62
N GLN A 53 -2.17 37.83 14.86
CA GLN A 53 -2.79 36.54 15.18
C GLN A 53 -4.30 36.54 14.85
N ILE A 54 -5.02 37.63 15.13
CA ILE A 54 -6.42 37.79 14.74
C ILE A 54 -6.58 37.73 13.22
N ILE A 55 -5.69 38.38 12.45
CA ILE A 55 -5.69 38.25 10.98
C ILE A 55 -5.55 36.79 10.57
N LEU A 56 -4.63 36.04 11.19
CA LEU A 56 -4.47 34.61 10.91
C LEU A 56 -5.74 33.81 11.21
N GLU A 57 -6.56 34.21 12.20
CA GLU A 57 -7.82 33.54 12.54
C GLU A 57 -8.88 33.62 11.42
N TYR A 58 -8.85 34.67 10.61
CA TYR A 58 -9.76 34.85 9.47
C TYR A 58 -9.28 34.23 8.16
N LEU A 59 -8.01 33.82 8.06
CA LEU A 59 -7.43 33.27 6.83
C LEU A 59 -7.59 31.75 6.75
N SER A 60 -7.87 31.21 5.56
CA SER A 60 -7.87 29.75 5.38
C SER A 60 -6.48 29.14 5.62
N VAL A 61 -6.41 27.84 5.95
CA VAL A 61 -5.11 27.14 6.11
C VAL A 61 -4.24 27.28 4.86
N LYS A 62 -4.87 27.27 3.67
CA LYS A 62 -4.20 27.47 2.39
C LYS A 62 -3.60 28.87 2.26
N ASP A 63 -4.32 29.90 2.69
CA ASP A 63 -3.84 31.29 2.62
C ASP A 63 -2.71 31.53 3.63
N ILE A 64 -2.83 30.99 4.85
CA ILE A 64 -1.75 31.01 5.85
C ILE A 64 -0.51 30.29 5.28
N SER A 65 -0.72 29.19 4.57
CA SER A 65 0.33 28.41 3.90
C SER A 65 1.01 29.21 2.79
N MET A 66 0.30 30.06 2.06
CA MET A 66 0.91 30.97 1.08
C MET A 66 1.65 32.11 1.78
N LEU A 67 1.08 32.67 2.84
CA LEU A 67 1.66 33.76 3.62
C LEU A 67 2.99 33.35 4.27
N SER A 68 3.13 32.09 4.72
CA SER A 68 4.37 31.58 5.33
C SER A 68 5.58 31.56 4.38
N MET A 69 5.35 31.68 3.07
CA MET A 69 6.40 31.73 2.05
C MET A 69 6.84 33.16 1.71
N VAL A 70 6.17 34.19 2.23
CA VAL A 70 6.46 35.60 1.90
C VAL A 70 7.78 36.07 2.51
N SER A 71 8.09 35.67 3.75
CA SER A 71 9.38 35.97 4.37
C SER A 71 9.69 35.07 5.57
N LYS A 72 10.97 34.97 5.94
CA LYS A 72 11.41 34.22 7.13
C LYS A 72 10.77 34.73 8.43
N ALA A 73 10.57 36.05 8.56
CA ALA A 73 9.94 36.63 9.75
C ALA A 73 8.45 36.26 9.83
N ILE A 74 7.72 36.37 8.73
CA ILE A 74 6.30 35.96 8.68
C ILE A 74 6.16 34.47 8.97
N SER A 75 7.00 33.64 8.36
CA SER A 75 7.05 32.19 8.63
C SER A 75 7.28 31.90 10.11
N HIS A 76 8.22 32.61 10.76
CA HIS A 76 8.49 32.47 12.19
C HIS A 76 7.28 32.85 13.06
N HIS A 77 6.60 33.96 12.75
CA HIS A 77 5.38 34.35 13.47
C HIS A 77 4.25 33.33 13.30
N ILE A 78 4.10 32.74 12.11
CA ILE A 78 3.12 31.67 11.86
C ILE A 78 3.48 30.40 12.65
N VAL A 79 4.76 29.99 12.67
CA VAL A 79 5.23 28.84 13.47
C VAL A 79 4.96 29.04 14.95
N ASN A 80 5.17 30.26 15.45
CA ASN A 80 4.86 30.61 16.84
C ASN A 80 3.36 30.56 17.09
N TYR A 81 2.54 31.11 16.19
CA TYR A 81 1.08 31.05 16.28
C TYR A 81 0.55 29.60 16.30
N ILE A 82 1.03 28.74 15.41
CA ILE A 82 0.67 27.30 15.37
C ILE A 82 0.98 26.63 16.73
N SER A 83 2.04 27.08 17.40
CA SER A 83 2.48 26.53 18.70
C SER A 83 1.69 27.10 19.89
N THR A 84 0.82 28.10 19.68
CA THR A 84 -0.07 28.61 20.72
C THR A 84 -1.31 27.73 20.87
N SER A 85 -1.94 27.74 22.05
CA SER A 85 -3.19 26.99 22.25
C SER A 85 -4.34 27.46 21.36
N SER A 86 -4.42 28.75 21.02
CA SER A 86 -5.45 29.26 20.10
C SER A 86 -5.20 28.72 18.67
N GLY A 87 -3.97 28.86 18.19
CA GLY A 87 -3.60 28.38 16.86
C GLY A 87 -3.73 26.88 16.69
N SER A 88 -3.28 26.09 17.67
CA SER A 88 -3.37 24.62 17.60
C SER A 88 -4.82 24.14 17.61
N LYS A 89 -5.67 24.66 18.51
CA LYS A 89 -7.11 24.33 18.57
C LYS A 89 -7.84 24.66 17.28
N ARG A 90 -7.50 25.78 16.65
CA ARG A 90 -8.11 26.21 15.39
C ARG A 90 -7.66 25.35 14.20
N LEU A 91 -6.38 25.01 14.14
CA LEU A 91 -5.81 24.31 12.98
C LEU A 91 -5.97 22.79 13.05
N LEU A 92 -5.97 22.20 14.25
CA LEU A 92 -6.08 20.76 14.47
C LEU A 92 -7.53 20.36 14.73
N LEU A 93 -8.33 20.30 13.66
CA LEU A 93 -9.72 19.83 13.74
C LEU A 93 -9.74 18.36 14.22
N GLN A 94 -10.55 18.05 15.25
CA GLN A 94 -10.56 16.74 15.90
C GLN A 94 -11.88 15.96 15.80
N ASP A 95 -12.85 16.45 15.03
CA ASP A 95 -14.20 15.86 14.89
C ASP A 95 -14.21 14.60 14.00
N PHE A 96 -13.30 13.65 14.24
CA PHE A 96 -13.07 12.48 13.40
C PHE A 96 -14.15 11.40 13.50
N HIS A 97 -15.06 11.51 14.47
CA HIS A 97 -16.08 10.51 14.79
C HIS A 97 -17.51 10.99 14.49
N ASN A 98 -17.69 12.26 14.10
CA ASN A 98 -19.00 12.82 13.78
C ASN A 98 -19.39 12.41 12.35
N LEU A 99 -19.71 11.12 12.19
CA LEU A 99 -20.22 10.51 10.95
C LEU A 99 -21.76 10.61 10.87
N GLU A 100 -22.38 11.53 11.62
CA GLU A 100 -23.81 11.75 11.59
C GLU A 100 -24.21 12.31 10.21
N LEU A 101 -24.66 11.38 9.36
CA LEU A 101 -25.20 11.48 7.99
C LEU A 101 -24.23 10.99 6.91
N PRO A 102 -24.64 10.03 6.05
CA PRO A 102 -23.84 9.54 4.93
C PRO A 102 -23.79 10.59 3.83
N GLY A 103 -22.97 11.63 4.05
CA GLY A 103 -22.62 12.63 3.06
C GLY A 103 -21.13 12.57 2.80
N ARG A 104 -20.72 11.96 1.67
CA ARG A 104 -19.33 11.93 1.13
C ARG A 104 -18.60 13.30 1.13
N ARG A 105 -19.32 14.40 1.35
CA ARG A 105 -18.80 15.78 1.35
C ARG A 105 -18.09 16.17 2.65
N GLN A 106 -18.44 15.61 3.81
CA GLN A 106 -17.83 16.01 5.08
C GLN A 106 -16.47 15.31 5.29
N ASP A 107 -16.39 14.02 4.94
CA ASP A 107 -15.13 13.27 4.90
C ASP A 107 -14.12 13.92 3.95
N SER A 108 -14.57 14.39 2.79
CA SER A 108 -13.69 15.05 1.82
C SER A 108 -13.20 16.42 2.29
N ALA A 109 -14.01 17.18 3.02
CA ALA A 109 -13.62 18.46 3.59
C ALA A 109 -12.55 18.32 4.68
N MET A 110 -12.69 17.34 5.57
CA MET A 110 -11.70 17.08 6.62
C MET A 110 -10.36 16.60 6.03
N LEU A 111 -10.40 15.70 5.04
CA LEU A 111 -9.20 15.26 4.34
C LEU A 111 -8.51 16.40 3.58
N GLU A 112 -9.28 17.28 2.92
CA GLU A 112 -8.73 18.47 2.25
C GLU A 112 -8.11 19.46 3.24
N HIS A 113 -8.70 19.61 4.42
CA HIS A 113 -8.13 20.41 5.50
C HIS A 113 -6.76 19.87 5.93
N TYR A 114 -6.64 18.57 6.19
CA TYR A 114 -5.37 17.96 6.59
C TYR A 114 -4.33 17.92 5.45
N ARG A 115 -4.76 17.85 4.19
CA ARG A 115 -3.90 18.09 3.02
C ARG A 115 -3.33 19.52 3.04
N SER A 116 -4.19 20.52 3.21
CA SER A 116 -3.78 21.93 3.31
C SER A 116 -2.84 22.17 4.50
N LEU A 117 -3.11 21.51 5.63
CA LEU A 117 -2.28 21.58 6.83
C LEU A 117 -0.90 20.94 6.60
N GLY A 118 -0.83 19.80 5.93
CA GLY A 118 0.43 19.16 5.52
C GLY A 118 1.28 20.11 4.68
N LEU A 119 0.66 20.83 3.75
CA LEU A 119 1.35 21.83 2.92
C LEU A 119 1.83 23.04 3.73
N LEU A 120 1.03 23.55 4.67
CA LEU A 120 1.43 24.61 5.60
C LEU A 120 2.69 24.21 6.36
N PHE A 121 2.66 23.02 6.99
CA PHE A 121 3.77 22.51 7.78
C PHE A 121 5.02 22.27 6.93
N LYS A 122 4.85 21.76 5.69
CA LYS A 122 5.94 21.60 4.73
C LYS A 122 6.66 22.92 4.47
N ARG A 123 5.92 24.00 4.22
CA ARG A 123 6.44 25.34 3.91
C ARG A 123 7.08 26.01 5.12
N CYS A 124 6.40 25.99 6.27
CA CYS A 124 6.91 26.57 7.51
C CYS A 124 8.23 25.91 7.98
N THR A 125 8.43 24.63 7.66
CA THR A 125 9.59 23.86 8.11
C THR A 125 10.63 23.62 7.02
N LEU A 126 10.49 24.23 5.84
CA LEU A 126 11.32 23.97 4.66
C LEU A 126 12.83 24.18 4.91
N LEU A 127 13.18 25.13 5.77
CA LEU A 127 14.58 25.47 6.07
C LEU A 127 15.19 24.63 7.21
N LEU A 128 14.41 23.74 7.82
CA LEU A 128 14.88 22.90 8.92
C LEU A 128 15.39 21.54 8.39
N PRO A 129 16.40 20.92 9.01
CA PRO A 129 16.78 19.54 8.74
C PRO A 129 15.61 18.57 8.99
N THR A 130 15.51 17.48 8.21
CA THR A 130 14.43 16.47 8.28
C THR A 130 14.07 16.07 9.71
N LYS A 131 15.08 15.78 10.54
CA LYS A 131 14.90 15.37 11.95
C LYS A 131 14.22 16.45 12.81
N GLU A 132 14.60 17.71 12.63
CA GLU A 132 14.02 18.85 13.37
C GLU A 132 12.60 19.14 12.90
N ARG A 133 12.36 19.03 11.58
CA ARG A 133 11.01 19.09 11.00
C ARG A 133 10.11 18.09 11.71
N LEU A 134 10.46 16.80 11.64
CA LEU A 134 9.62 15.74 12.21
C LEU A 134 9.37 15.91 13.71
N LYS A 135 10.39 16.32 14.50
CA LYS A 135 10.21 16.62 15.93
C LYS A 135 9.22 17.75 16.19
N TYR A 136 9.35 18.87 15.46
CA TYR A 136 8.43 20.01 15.60
C TYR A 136 7.00 19.61 15.24
N ILE A 137 6.83 18.96 14.08
CA ILE A 137 5.53 18.53 13.59
C ILE A 137 4.88 17.56 14.57
N HIS A 138 5.64 16.58 15.04
CA HIS A 138 5.17 15.62 16.01
C HIS A 138 4.69 16.29 17.30
N LYS A 139 5.48 17.23 17.86
CA LYS A 139 5.11 17.98 19.06
C LYS A 139 3.70 18.56 18.95
N ILE A 140 3.37 19.19 17.81
CA ILE A 140 2.05 19.75 17.58
C ILE A 140 0.98 18.66 17.41
N LEU A 141 1.26 17.63 16.62
CA LEU A 141 0.29 16.55 16.36
C LEU A 141 -0.01 15.65 17.57
N THR A 142 0.83 15.66 18.62
CA THR A 142 0.53 14.91 19.87
C THR A 142 -0.74 15.38 20.59
N GLU A 143 -1.22 16.58 20.31
CA GLU A 143 -2.48 17.12 20.83
C GLU A 143 -3.70 16.36 20.29
N VAL A 144 -3.55 15.66 19.16
CA VAL A 144 -4.62 14.89 18.53
C VAL A 144 -4.58 13.44 19.01
N SER A 145 -5.54 13.05 19.85
CA SER A 145 -5.61 11.70 20.43
C SER A 145 -5.75 10.61 19.36
N CYS A 146 -6.55 10.86 18.32
CA CYS A 146 -6.80 9.91 17.24
C CYS A 146 -5.59 9.62 16.34
N PHE A 147 -4.53 10.43 16.40
CA PHE A 147 -3.29 10.17 15.67
C PHE A 147 -2.35 9.23 16.43
N LYS A 148 -2.57 9.06 17.74
CA LYS A 148 -1.81 8.13 18.56
C LYS A 148 -2.27 6.70 18.26
N PHE A 149 -1.31 5.79 18.09
CA PHE A 149 -1.55 4.37 17.75
C PHE A 149 -2.63 3.70 18.61
N SER A 150 -2.68 4.04 19.90
CA SER A 150 -3.62 3.49 20.88
C SER A 150 -4.59 4.53 21.45
N GLY A 151 -4.69 5.73 20.86
CA GLY A 151 -5.42 6.85 21.44
C GLY A 151 -6.91 6.92 21.11
N CYS A 152 -7.37 6.21 20.07
CA CYS A 152 -8.77 6.16 19.68
C CYS A 152 -9.47 4.89 20.23
N ALA A 153 -10.68 5.08 20.78
CA ALA A 153 -11.52 3.99 21.29
C ALA A 153 -12.26 3.25 20.15
N ALA A 154 -12.66 3.94 19.08
CA ALA A 154 -13.42 3.41 17.95
C ALA A 154 -12.68 3.63 16.61
N PRO A 155 -11.51 3.00 16.39
CA PRO A 155 -10.64 3.32 15.26
C PRO A 155 -11.24 2.97 13.88
N MET A 156 -12.22 2.07 13.82
CA MET A 156 -12.92 1.70 12.57
C MET A 156 -13.86 2.79 12.06
N GLN A 157 -14.37 3.64 12.95
CA GLN A 157 -15.32 4.72 12.65
C GLN A 157 -14.64 6.09 12.78
N CYS A 158 -13.31 6.11 12.72
CA CYS A 158 -12.51 7.30 12.96
C CYS A 158 -11.69 7.65 11.73
N LEU A 159 -11.81 8.89 11.25
CA LEU A 159 -10.98 9.42 10.15
C LEU A 159 -9.56 9.82 10.58
N GLY A 160 -9.20 9.66 11.86
CA GLY A 160 -7.95 10.16 12.43
C GLY A 160 -6.71 9.67 11.68
N PHE A 161 -6.53 8.35 11.53
CA PHE A 161 -5.37 7.83 10.80
C PHE A 161 -5.37 8.21 9.33
N THR A 162 -6.52 8.24 8.67
CA THR A 162 -6.65 8.65 7.26
C THR A 162 -6.26 10.13 7.08
N CYS A 163 -6.67 10.99 8.00
CA CYS A 163 -6.26 12.40 8.02
C CYS A 163 -4.76 12.53 8.29
N TYR A 164 -4.21 11.71 9.19
CA TYR A 164 -2.78 11.71 9.48
C TYR A 164 -1.94 11.25 8.28
N GLY A 165 -2.38 10.20 7.58
CA GLY A 165 -1.75 9.73 6.35
C GLY A 165 -1.81 10.75 5.23
N MET A 166 -2.96 11.41 5.04
CA MET A 166 -3.10 12.50 4.05
C MET A 166 -2.16 13.69 4.35
N PHE A 167 -2.07 14.06 5.62
CA PHE A 167 -1.11 15.07 6.08
C PHE A 167 0.33 14.65 5.78
N LEU A 168 0.70 13.41 6.13
CA LEU A 168 2.05 12.87 5.97
C LEU A 168 2.46 12.77 4.49
N GLN A 169 1.55 12.28 3.64
CA GLN A 169 1.73 12.23 2.20
C GLN A 169 2.03 13.63 1.65
N THR A 170 1.24 14.62 2.03
CA THR A 170 1.41 15.99 1.53
C THR A 170 2.72 16.62 2.02
N LEU A 171 3.08 16.36 3.28
CA LEU A 171 4.32 16.83 3.89
C LEU A 171 5.55 16.30 3.15
N THR A 172 5.56 14.99 2.87
CA THR A 172 6.69 14.24 2.31
C THR A 172 6.71 14.20 0.78
N ALA A 173 5.67 14.67 0.11
CA ALA A 173 5.62 14.73 -1.35
C ALA A 173 6.87 15.39 -1.94
N GLY A 174 7.57 14.70 -2.85
CA GLY A 174 8.78 15.20 -3.49
C GLY A 174 10.04 15.20 -2.61
N TRP A 175 10.02 14.55 -1.44
CA TRP A 175 11.25 14.22 -0.71
C TRP A 175 11.92 13.01 -1.35
N ASP A 176 13.24 12.88 -1.16
CA ASP A 176 13.98 11.71 -1.63
C ASP A 176 13.73 10.47 -0.77
N GLU A 177 14.09 9.29 -1.28
CA GLU A 177 13.88 8.01 -0.58
C GLU A 177 14.61 7.93 0.77
N LEU A 178 15.77 8.57 0.93
CA LEU A 178 16.52 8.57 2.19
C LEU A 178 15.80 9.41 3.26
N GLU A 179 15.22 10.54 2.88
CA GLU A 179 14.38 11.34 3.75
C GLU A 179 13.09 10.59 4.11
N CYS A 180 12.43 9.95 3.15
CA CYS A 180 11.25 9.11 3.40
C CYS A 180 11.57 7.92 4.33
N HIS A 181 12.75 7.31 4.20
CA HIS A 181 13.23 6.28 5.13
C HIS A 181 13.40 6.82 6.55
N ARG A 182 13.92 8.05 6.71
CA ARG A 182 13.99 8.72 8.03
C ARG A 182 12.60 8.98 8.61
N VAL A 183 11.62 9.32 7.78
CA VAL A 183 10.22 9.48 8.20
C VAL A 183 9.68 8.14 8.73
N TYR A 184 9.87 7.05 8.00
CA TYR A 184 9.46 5.72 8.44
C TYR A 184 10.07 5.36 9.81
N ASN A 185 11.40 5.50 9.96
CA ASN A 185 12.08 5.21 11.22
C ASN A 185 11.57 6.08 12.37
N PHE A 186 11.35 7.37 12.13
CA PHE A 186 10.79 8.28 13.13
C PHE A 186 9.38 7.84 13.59
N LEU A 187 8.52 7.42 12.66
CA LEU A 187 7.19 6.91 12.98
C LEU A 187 7.24 5.59 13.75
N CYS A 188 8.16 4.70 13.38
CA CYS A 188 8.40 3.43 14.07
C CYS A 188 8.84 3.64 15.52
N GLU A 189 9.81 4.54 15.76
CA GLU A 189 10.25 4.93 17.09
C GLU A 189 9.09 5.51 17.91
N LEU A 190 8.36 6.44 17.32
CA LEU A 190 7.28 7.14 18.01
C LEU A 190 6.16 6.22 18.46
N THR A 191 5.73 5.35 17.56
CA THR A 191 4.59 4.47 17.79
C THR A 191 5.00 3.13 18.39
N ASN A 192 6.31 2.88 18.55
CA ASN A 192 6.86 1.57 18.90
C ASN A 192 6.33 0.47 17.96
N LEU A 193 6.25 0.79 16.66
CA LEU A 193 5.58 -0.04 15.64
C LEU A 193 6.28 -1.39 15.51
N CYS A 194 7.61 -1.40 15.42
CA CYS A 194 8.39 -2.62 15.24
C CYS A 194 8.12 -3.61 16.38
N ARG A 195 8.13 -3.18 17.65
CA ARG A 195 7.84 -4.07 18.78
C ARG A 195 6.42 -4.64 18.74
N LYS A 196 5.44 -3.83 18.31
CA LYS A 196 4.05 -4.26 18.15
C LYS A 196 3.86 -5.25 17.01
N MET A 197 4.52 -5.00 15.87
CA MET A 197 4.60 -5.94 14.75
C MET A 197 5.24 -7.25 15.18
N GLN A 198 6.37 -7.20 15.88
CA GLN A 198 7.03 -8.38 16.43
C GLN A 198 6.08 -9.22 17.30
N MET A 199 5.31 -8.57 18.17
CA MET A 199 4.33 -9.24 19.03
C MET A 199 3.27 -10.01 18.24
N VAL A 200 2.73 -9.43 17.16
CA VAL A 200 1.68 -10.10 16.36
C VAL A 200 2.23 -11.17 15.43
N VAL A 201 3.44 -10.99 14.86
CA VAL A 201 4.02 -11.99 13.95
C VAL A 201 4.59 -13.20 14.68
N CYS A 202 5.09 -13.01 15.91
CA CYS A 202 5.65 -14.10 16.72
C CYS A 202 4.59 -14.83 17.55
N SER A 203 3.41 -14.26 17.75
CA SER A 203 2.31 -14.91 18.47
C SER A 203 1.48 -15.81 17.54
N LYS A 204 0.56 -16.58 18.12
CA LYS A 204 -0.38 -17.39 17.34
C LYS A 204 -1.28 -16.47 16.52
N PRO A 205 -1.46 -16.70 15.21
CA PRO A 205 -2.37 -15.91 14.37
C PRO A 205 -3.75 -15.79 15.01
N GLY A 206 -4.26 -14.56 15.14
CA GLY A 206 -5.57 -14.27 15.73
C GLY A 206 -5.61 -14.24 17.26
N SER A 207 -4.47 -14.41 17.94
CA SER A 207 -4.38 -14.27 19.40
C SER A 207 -4.43 -12.81 19.86
N ALA A 208 -3.98 -11.88 19.02
CA ALA A 208 -3.85 -10.46 19.33
C ALA A 208 -4.73 -9.59 18.42
N ARG A 209 -5.98 -10.00 18.18
CA ARG A 209 -6.89 -9.40 17.17
C ARG A 209 -7.00 -7.87 17.22
N LYS A 210 -7.08 -7.30 18.43
CA LYS A 210 -7.14 -5.84 18.62
C LYS A 210 -5.86 -5.15 18.15
N LEU A 211 -4.69 -5.76 18.38
CA LEU A 211 -3.41 -5.23 17.96
C LEU A 211 -3.20 -5.42 16.46
N GLU A 212 -3.56 -6.58 15.91
CA GLU A 212 -3.56 -6.85 14.47
C GLU A 212 -4.39 -5.80 13.71
N LEU A 213 -5.61 -5.52 14.18
CA LEU A 213 -6.46 -4.48 13.62
C LEU A 213 -5.80 -3.10 13.68
N ARG A 214 -5.20 -2.72 14.80
CA ARG A 214 -4.52 -1.42 14.94
C ARG A 214 -3.30 -1.30 14.02
N ILE A 215 -2.52 -2.37 13.88
CA ILE A 215 -1.37 -2.41 12.95
C ILE A 215 -1.88 -2.27 11.52
N ARG A 216 -2.93 -3.01 11.14
CA ARG A 216 -3.56 -2.89 9.82
C ARG A 216 -3.98 -1.46 9.53
N LEU A 217 -4.81 -0.87 10.40
CA LEU A 217 -5.33 0.49 10.21
C LEU A 217 -4.21 1.53 10.15
N PHE A 218 -3.18 1.40 10.99
CA PHE A 218 -2.04 2.31 10.94
C PHE A 218 -1.26 2.16 9.62
N CYS A 219 -0.90 0.94 9.22
CA CYS A 219 -0.15 0.72 7.99
C CYS A 219 -0.94 1.17 6.75
N ARG A 220 -2.21 0.77 6.66
CA ARG A 220 -3.10 1.14 5.56
C ARG A 220 -3.33 2.65 5.52
N ASN A 221 -3.90 3.22 6.58
CA ASN A 221 -4.40 4.59 6.55
C ASN A 221 -3.32 5.66 6.78
N VAL A 222 -2.16 5.31 7.34
CA VAL A 222 -1.06 6.28 7.53
C VAL A 222 0.05 6.10 6.49
N LEU A 223 0.42 4.85 6.17
CA LEU A 223 1.62 4.56 5.39
C LEU A 223 1.38 4.09 3.95
N LEU A 224 0.17 3.66 3.55
CA LEU A 224 -0.01 2.95 2.26
C LEU A 224 -1.09 3.55 1.35
N ASP A 225 -2.27 3.90 1.88
CA ASP A 225 -3.48 4.09 1.06
C ASP A 225 -3.53 5.45 0.33
N HIS A 226 -2.64 6.38 0.66
CA HIS A 226 -2.70 7.75 0.15
C HIS A 226 -1.82 8.00 -1.06
N TRP A 227 -0.84 7.14 -1.36
CA TRP A 227 0.13 7.41 -2.41
C TRP A 227 -0.47 7.28 -3.82
N THR A 228 -0.13 8.24 -4.68
CA THR A 228 -0.61 8.28 -6.07
C THR A 228 0.25 7.46 -7.02
N HIS A 229 1.56 7.41 -6.77
CA HIS A 229 2.51 6.67 -7.59
C HIS A 229 2.73 5.28 -7.01
N ARG A 230 2.70 4.26 -7.88
CA ARG A 230 2.97 2.87 -7.50
C ARG A 230 4.37 2.70 -6.88
N SER A 231 5.37 3.45 -7.35
CA SER A 231 6.72 3.44 -6.77
C SER A 231 6.72 3.80 -5.29
N ASP A 232 5.96 4.82 -4.90
CA ASP A 232 5.88 5.27 -3.52
C ASP A 232 5.18 4.21 -2.65
N SER A 233 4.04 3.67 -3.12
CA SER A 233 3.36 2.57 -2.42
C SER A 233 4.28 1.37 -2.24
N ALA A 234 5.07 1.01 -3.26
CA ALA A 234 6.01 -0.09 -3.21
C ALA A 234 7.13 0.18 -2.21
N PHE A 235 7.69 1.41 -2.19
CA PHE A 235 8.68 1.83 -1.21
C PHE A 235 8.17 1.63 0.22
N TRP A 236 7.00 2.20 0.57
CA TRP A 236 6.47 2.12 1.93
C TRP A 236 6.12 0.69 2.35
N LEU A 237 5.54 -0.11 1.45
CA LEU A 237 5.29 -1.52 1.72
C LEU A 237 6.60 -2.29 1.95
N THR A 238 7.64 -1.98 1.18
CA THR A 238 8.95 -2.60 1.32
C THR A 238 9.61 -2.26 2.65
N GLN A 239 9.53 -1.00 3.09
CA GLN A 239 10.02 -0.58 4.42
C GLN A 239 9.30 -1.31 5.56
N ILE A 240 8.02 -1.64 5.39
CA ILE A 240 7.25 -2.40 6.39
C ILE A 240 7.69 -3.87 6.45
N LEU A 241 7.97 -4.50 5.30
CA LEU A 241 8.19 -5.95 5.21
C LEU A 241 9.67 -6.35 5.34
N LYS A 242 10.60 -5.71 4.62
CA LYS A 242 12.00 -6.15 4.54
C LYS A 242 12.76 -6.27 5.85
N PRO A 243 12.44 -5.54 6.94
CA PRO A 243 13.08 -5.75 8.23
C PRO A 243 12.82 -7.13 8.86
N TRP A 244 11.88 -7.91 8.33
CA TRP A 244 11.41 -9.17 8.93
C TRP A 244 11.90 -10.40 8.14
N PRO A 245 12.07 -11.56 8.79
CA PRO A 245 12.23 -12.84 8.08
C PRO A 245 11.02 -13.18 7.20
N MET A 246 11.22 -13.95 6.12
CA MET A 246 10.19 -14.23 5.10
C MET A 246 8.83 -14.69 5.68
N VAL A 247 8.83 -15.62 6.64
CA VAL A 247 7.61 -16.09 7.33
C VAL A 247 6.83 -14.93 7.98
N ASN A 248 7.56 -14.00 8.61
CA ASN A 248 6.97 -12.83 9.26
C ASN A 248 6.54 -11.76 8.24
N GLN A 249 7.21 -11.68 7.08
CA GLN A 249 6.75 -10.85 5.98
C GLN A 249 5.39 -11.32 5.47
N ALA A 250 5.22 -12.63 5.25
CA ALA A 250 3.94 -13.22 4.84
C ALA A 250 2.84 -12.93 5.88
N ARG A 251 3.12 -13.16 7.17
CA ARG A 251 2.19 -12.85 8.27
C ARG A 251 1.78 -11.38 8.29
N LEU A 252 2.72 -10.44 8.17
CA LEU A 252 2.40 -9.02 8.13
C LEU A 252 1.59 -8.65 6.91
N LEU A 253 1.95 -9.18 5.74
CA LEU A 253 1.22 -8.93 4.52
C LEU A 253 -0.23 -9.40 4.64
N TYR A 254 -0.47 -10.58 5.26
CA TYR A 254 -1.82 -11.06 5.57
C TYR A 254 -2.55 -10.17 6.58
N ILE A 255 -1.90 -9.71 7.65
CA ILE A 255 -2.53 -8.79 8.62
C ILE A 255 -2.98 -7.49 7.92
N ILE A 256 -2.14 -6.94 7.04
CA ILE A 256 -2.38 -5.65 6.39
C ILE A 256 -3.44 -5.76 5.28
N PHE A 257 -3.43 -6.83 4.48
CA PHE A 257 -4.25 -6.92 3.25
C PHE A 257 -5.18 -8.13 3.18
N GLY A 258 -5.07 -9.10 4.10
CA GLY A 258 -5.89 -10.30 4.11
C GLY A 258 -7.36 -10.03 4.43
N PRO A 259 -8.22 -11.07 4.32
CA PRO A 259 -9.65 -10.95 4.55
C PRO A 259 -10.00 -10.44 5.95
N VAL A 260 -11.06 -9.62 6.01
CA VAL A 260 -11.58 -9.04 7.26
C VAL A 260 -13.04 -9.38 7.48
N SER A 261 -13.43 -9.40 8.75
CA SER A 261 -14.80 -9.57 9.19
C SER A 261 -15.57 -8.28 8.86
N PRO A 262 -16.72 -8.36 8.17
CA PRO A 262 -17.50 -7.18 7.80
C PRO A 262 -18.12 -6.48 9.02
N GLN A 263 -18.26 -7.16 10.16
CA GLN A 263 -18.88 -6.60 11.37
C GLN A 263 -17.93 -5.71 12.17
N ASP A 264 -16.65 -6.10 12.29
CA ASP A 264 -15.69 -5.47 13.20
C ASP A 264 -14.34 -5.13 12.57
N GLY A 265 -14.14 -5.47 11.29
CA GLY A 265 -12.91 -5.22 10.55
C GLY A 265 -11.73 -6.09 10.98
N GLN A 266 -11.92 -7.05 11.88
CA GLN A 266 -10.83 -7.90 12.35
C GLN A 266 -10.34 -8.84 11.25
N VAL A 267 -9.04 -9.15 11.28
CA VAL A 267 -8.43 -10.10 10.33
C VAL A 267 -8.98 -11.50 10.58
N VAL A 268 -9.54 -12.13 9.55
CA VAL A 268 -10.15 -13.47 9.64
C VAL A 268 -9.18 -14.49 9.07
N TRP A 269 -8.37 -15.06 9.95
CA TRP A 269 -7.36 -16.05 9.58
C TRP A 269 -7.96 -17.37 9.06
N GLN A 270 -9.07 -17.82 9.64
CA GLN A 270 -9.69 -19.09 9.26
C GLN A 270 -10.37 -19.07 7.89
N LYS A 271 -10.67 -17.86 7.35
CA LYS A 271 -11.36 -17.72 6.06
C LYS A 271 -10.60 -18.40 4.91
N MET A 272 -9.27 -18.50 5.01
CA MET A 272 -8.46 -19.14 3.98
C MET A 272 -8.37 -20.67 4.10
N ILE A 273 -8.73 -21.21 5.26
CA ILE A 273 -8.57 -22.63 5.61
C ILE A 273 -9.92 -23.37 5.54
N GLU A 274 -10.99 -22.73 5.99
CA GLU A 274 -12.28 -23.41 6.20
C GLU A 274 -13.21 -23.32 4.99
N GLU A 275 -13.25 -22.19 4.29
CA GLU A 275 -14.23 -21.95 3.22
C GLU A 275 -13.63 -21.24 1.98
N PRO A 276 -14.23 -21.42 0.79
CA PRO A 276 -13.90 -20.60 -0.37
C PRO A 276 -14.10 -19.10 -0.11
N THR A 277 -13.06 -18.31 -0.32
CA THR A 277 -13.09 -16.85 -0.16
C THR A 277 -13.46 -16.16 -1.48
N ASP A 278 -14.23 -15.08 -1.41
CA ASP A 278 -14.61 -14.24 -2.55
C ASP A 278 -13.44 -13.41 -3.13
N GLU A 279 -13.53 -13.03 -4.42
CA GLU A 279 -12.53 -12.19 -5.09
C GLU A 279 -12.25 -10.88 -4.35
N PHE A 280 -13.30 -10.19 -3.89
CA PHE A 280 -13.17 -8.87 -3.26
C PHE A 280 -12.29 -8.91 -2.01
N SER A 281 -12.42 -9.97 -1.20
CA SER A 281 -11.63 -10.18 0.00
C SER A 281 -10.14 -10.41 -0.26
N LEU A 282 -9.78 -10.95 -1.43
CA LEU A 282 -8.38 -11.25 -1.80
C LEU A 282 -7.74 -10.18 -2.67
N LYS A 283 -8.54 -9.30 -3.30
CA LYS A 283 -8.05 -8.28 -4.21
C LYS A 283 -6.95 -7.40 -3.60
N GLY A 284 -7.14 -6.94 -2.36
CA GLY A 284 -6.14 -6.12 -1.67
C GLY A 284 -4.79 -6.83 -1.49
N LEU A 285 -4.82 -8.12 -1.15
CA LEU A 285 -3.63 -8.96 -1.00
C LEU A 285 -2.97 -9.21 -2.36
N ALA A 286 -3.76 -9.52 -3.38
CA ALA A 286 -3.27 -9.75 -4.74
C ALA A 286 -2.59 -8.50 -5.32
N ASP A 287 -3.21 -7.32 -5.13
CA ASP A 287 -2.66 -6.05 -5.61
C ASP A 287 -1.37 -5.66 -4.87
N ALA A 288 -1.24 -6.01 -3.58
CA ALA A 288 0.00 -5.84 -2.84
C ALA A 288 1.13 -6.76 -3.36
N ILE A 289 0.83 -8.02 -3.67
CA ILE A 289 1.81 -8.96 -4.26
C ILE A 289 2.24 -8.48 -5.65
N LYS A 290 1.31 -8.04 -6.50
CA LYS A 290 1.61 -7.41 -7.79
C LYS A 290 2.53 -6.21 -7.65
N LEU A 291 2.21 -5.34 -6.69
CA LEU A 291 2.98 -4.14 -6.43
C LEU A 291 4.45 -4.46 -6.14
N LEU A 292 4.70 -5.48 -5.32
CA LEU A 292 6.06 -5.93 -4.99
C LEU A 292 6.78 -6.51 -6.21
N TYR A 293 6.09 -7.36 -6.99
CA TYR A 293 6.65 -8.00 -8.19
C TYR A 293 6.98 -7.01 -9.31
N ASP A 294 6.07 -6.07 -9.58
CA ASP A 294 6.20 -5.08 -10.66
C ASP A 294 7.10 -3.90 -10.29
N SER A 295 7.43 -3.73 -8.99
CA SER A 295 8.15 -2.54 -8.50
C SER A 295 9.52 -2.33 -9.14
N GLY A 296 10.14 -3.39 -9.69
CA GLY A 296 11.49 -3.33 -10.26
C GLY A 296 12.55 -2.84 -9.28
N THR A 297 12.22 -2.80 -7.98
CA THR A 297 13.14 -2.36 -6.93
C THR A 297 14.22 -3.41 -6.75
N LYS A 298 15.46 -2.99 -6.48
CA LYS A 298 16.57 -3.92 -6.21
C LYS A 298 16.31 -4.80 -4.98
N GLU A 299 15.34 -4.43 -4.15
CA GLU A 299 15.02 -5.12 -2.91
C GLU A 299 14.14 -6.35 -3.13
N TRP A 300 13.34 -6.42 -4.20
CA TRP A 300 12.45 -7.55 -4.49
C TRP A 300 12.81 -8.25 -5.78
N THR A 301 13.22 -9.51 -5.66
CA THR A 301 13.35 -10.43 -6.79
C THR A 301 12.06 -11.19 -7.04
N ALA A 302 11.91 -11.78 -8.22
CA ALA A 302 10.79 -12.68 -8.49
C ALA A 302 10.76 -13.85 -7.48
N ASP A 303 11.92 -14.40 -7.12
CA ASP A 303 12.05 -15.48 -6.15
C ASP A 303 11.64 -15.07 -4.73
N ASP A 304 11.93 -13.83 -4.31
CA ASP A 304 11.45 -13.30 -3.03
C ASP A 304 9.92 -13.26 -2.99
N VAL A 305 9.30 -12.78 -4.07
CA VAL A 305 7.83 -12.69 -4.15
C VAL A 305 7.20 -14.09 -4.21
N ILE A 306 7.79 -15.03 -4.95
CA ILE A 306 7.28 -16.42 -4.96
C ILE A 306 7.44 -17.07 -3.59
N SER A 307 8.56 -16.85 -2.91
CA SER A 307 8.78 -17.35 -1.54
C SER A 307 7.75 -16.75 -0.58
N LEU A 308 7.42 -15.46 -0.71
CA LEU A 308 6.39 -14.80 0.08
C LEU A 308 5.01 -15.41 -0.13
N VAL A 309 4.66 -15.75 -1.38
CA VAL A 309 3.39 -16.42 -1.71
C VAL A 309 3.37 -17.85 -1.19
N ASP A 310 4.48 -18.58 -1.29
CA ASP A 310 4.62 -19.92 -0.71
C ASP A 310 4.40 -19.90 0.81
N GLU A 311 5.02 -18.95 1.52
CA GLU A 311 4.81 -18.78 2.97
C GLU A 311 3.38 -18.35 3.32
N LEU A 312 2.74 -17.49 2.52
CA LEU A 312 1.33 -17.14 2.72
C LEU A 312 0.42 -18.38 2.66
N SER A 313 0.66 -19.27 1.70
CA SER A 313 -0.18 -20.45 1.45
C SER A 313 -0.25 -21.45 2.61
N VAL A 314 0.59 -21.28 3.63
CA VAL A 314 0.70 -22.17 4.80
C VAL A 314 0.49 -21.47 6.16
N VAL A 315 0.07 -20.19 6.16
CA VAL A 315 -0.13 -19.41 7.39
C VAL A 315 -1.59 -18.96 7.54
N PRO A 316 -2.32 -19.33 8.61
CA PRO A 316 -1.85 -19.99 9.84
C PRO A 316 -1.57 -21.49 9.69
N HIS A 317 -2.26 -22.12 8.74
CA HIS A 317 -2.14 -23.50 8.31
C HIS A 317 -2.27 -23.52 6.78
N GLU A 318 -2.14 -24.69 6.18
CA GLU A 318 -2.33 -24.87 4.74
C GLU A 318 -3.68 -24.30 4.28
N TRP A 319 -3.62 -23.34 3.36
CA TRP A 319 -4.80 -22.75 2.74
C TRP A 319 -5.46 -23.73 1.80
N LEU A 320 -6.77 -23.60 1.63
CA LEU A 320 -7.49 -24.33 0.59
C LEU A 320 -6.86 -24.04 -0.77
N LEU A 321 -6.65 -25.10 -1.56
CA LEU A 321 -6.10 -24.97 -2.92
C LEU A 321 -6.97 -24.07 -3.80
N GLU A 322 -8.29 -24.05 -3.59
CA GLU A 322 -9.19 -23.11 -4.26
C GLU A 322 -8.85 -21.64 -3.93
N ASN A 323 -8.53 -21.33 -2.67
CA ASN A 323 -8.17 -19.99 -2.25
C ASN A 323 -6.78 -19.57 -2.76
N ASN A 324 -5.83 -20.49 -2.79
CA ASN A 324 -4.52 -20.30 -3.43
C ASN A 324 -4.67 -20.03 -4.94
N ALA A 325 -5.51 -20.82 -5.63
CA ALA A 325 -5.81 -20.66 -7.05
C ALA A 325 -6.45 -19.29 -7.34
N ARG A 326 -7.44 -18.88 -6.53
CA ARG A 326 -8.08 -17.57 -6.65
C ARG A 326 -7.09 -16.43 -6.42
N LEU A 327 -6.24 -16.51 -5.39
CA LEU A 327 -5.20 -15.50 -5.17
C LEU A 327 -4.24 -15.38 -6.37
N LEU A 328 -3.72 -16.50 -6.89
CA LEU A 328 -2.79 -16.47 -8.02
C LEU A 328 -3.43 -16.00 -9.33
N MET A 329 -4.71 -16.35 -9.56
CA MET A 329 -5.46 -15.81 -10.69
C MET A 329 -5.55 -14.28 -10.59
N LEU A 330 -5.80 -13.76 -9.37
CA LEU A 330 -5.85 -12.32 -9.13
C LEU A 330 -4.49 -11.64 -9.21
N THR A 331 -3.37 -12.27 -8.82
CA THR A 331 -2.03 -11.66 -8.92
C THR A 331 -1.54 -11.55 -10.36
N GLY A 332 -2.10 -12.31 -11.29
CA GLY A 332 -1.89 -12.17 -12.73
C GLY A 332 -0.86 -13.13 -13.32
N ASN A 333 -0.81 -13.16 -14.65
CA ASN A 333 -0.19 -14.24 -15.43
C ASN A 333 1.29 -14.49 -15.13
N ASN A 334 2.07 -13.42 -14.92
CA ASN A 334 3.50 -13.55 -14.71
C ASN A 334 3.79 -14.21 -13.36
N ILE A 335 3.13 -13.74 -12.30
CA ILE A 335 3.32 -14.25 -10.94
C ILE A 335 2.80 -15.69 -10.83
N CYS A 336 1.59 -15.94 -11.34
CA CYS A 336 1.00 -17.28 -11.38
C CYS A 336 1.90 -18.27 -12.13
N LEU A 337 2.41 -17.89 -13.31
CA LEU A 337 3.31 -18.76 -14.05
C LEU A 337 4.63 -19.00 -13.31
N THR A 338 5.27 -17.96 -12.78
CA THR A 338 6.56 -18.09 -12.07
C THR A 338 6.40 -18.97 -10.83
N PHE A 339 5.30 -18.83 -10.09
CA PHE A 339 4.94 -19.70 -8.97
C PHE A 339 4.84 -21.17 -9.43
N MET A 340 4.03 -21.44 -10.45
CA MET A 340 3.82 -22.79 -10.96
C MET A 340 5.10 -23.40 -11.55
N ALA A 341 5.90 -22.60 -12.24
CA ALA A 341 7.19 -23.00 -12.77
C ALA A 341 8.17 -23.36 -11.64
N SER A 342 8.20 -22.60 -10.55
CA SER A 342 9.00 -22.92 -9.36
C SER A 342 8.59 -24.28 -8.77
N LYS A 343 7.29 -24.59 -8.69
CA LYS A 343 6.81 -25.92 -8.26
C LYS A 343 7.25 -27.04 -9.21
N ALA A 344 7.17 -26.80 -10.52
CA ALA A 344 7.60 -27.75 -11.54
C ALA A 344 9.10 -28.08 -11.45
N VAL A 345 9.95 -27.05 -11.33
CA VAL A 345 11.41 -27.20 -11.19
C VAL A 345 11.79 -27.97 -9.92
N ASN A 346 11.03 -27.78 -8.84
CA ASN A 346 11.21 -28.50 -7.58
C ASN A 346 10.64 -29.94 -7.58
N GLY A 347 10.21 -30.46 -8.73
CA GLY A 347 9.71 -31.83 -8.86
C GLY A 347 8.32 -32.07 -8.25
N ARG A 348 7.59 -31.02 -7.88
CA ARG A 348 6.26 -31.12 -7.23
C ARG A 348 5.12 -31.27 -8.25
N ALA A 349 5.27 -32.23 -9.17
CA ALA A 349 4.36 -32.40 -10.32
C ALA A 349 2.93 -32.79 -9.91
N ILE A 350 2.77 -33.59 -8.85
CA ILE A 350 1.46 -34.03 -8.34
C ILE A 350 0.70 -32.86 -7.69
N GLU A 351 1.37 -32.09 -6.82
CA GLU A 351 0.80 -30.87 -6.22
C GLU A 351 0.38 -29.87 -7.30
N LEU A 352 1.25 -29.65 -8.28
CA LEU A 352 0.98 -28.78 -9.41
C LEU A 352 -0.21 -29.28 -10.26
N ALA A 353 -0.34 -30.60 -10.45
CA ALA A 353 -1.47 -31.18 -11.18
C ALA A 353 -2.79 -30.95 -10.44
N ARG A 354 -2.83 -31.16 -9.12
CA ARG A 354 -3.98 -30.79 -8.28
C ARG A 354 -4.26 -29.29 -8.37
N PHE A 355 -3.22 -28.46 -8.38
CA PHE A 355 -3.39 -27.00 -8.50
C PHE A 355 -4.04 -26.57 -9.82
N ILE A 356 -3.70 -27.21 -10.96
CA ILE A 356 -4.39 -26.97 -12.25
C ILE A 356 -5.89 -27.24 -12.15
N VAL A 357 -6.30 -28.30 -11.46
CA VAL A 357 -7.73 -28.63 -11.24
C VAL A 357 -8.43 -27.49 -10.50
N PHE A 358 -7.81 -26.95 -9.44
CA PHE A 358 -8.39 -25.84 -8.69
C PHE A 358 -8.37 -24.51 -9.47
N LEU A 359 -7.38 -24.26 -10.34
CA LEU A 359 -7.43 -23.13 -11.27
C LEU A 359 -8.60 -23.26 -12.26
N ALA A 360 -8.85 -24.46 -12.79
CA ALA A 360 -10.00 -24.72 -13.66
C ALA A 360 -11.33 -24.53 -12.90
N LEU A 361 -11.42 -25.05 -11.67
CA LEU A 361 -12.60 -24.89 -10.81
C LEU A 361 -12.89 -23.42 -10.53
N VAL A 362 -11.89 -22.62 -10.15
CA VAL A 362 -12.05 -21.19 -9.90
C VAL A 362 -12.44 -20.46 -11.19
N CYS A 363 -11.86 -20.81 -12.34
CA CYS A 363 -12.26 -20.22 -13.61
C CYS A 363 -13.74 -20.48 -13.92
N GLU A 364 -14.22 -21.69 -13.65
CA GLU A 364 -15.62 -22.03 -13.83
C GLU A 364 -16.55 -21.25 -12.90
N LYS A 365 -16.21 -21.18 -11.61
CA LYS A 365 -17.01 -20.48 -10.59
C LYS A 365 -17.09 -18.96 -10.84
N GLU A 366 -15.99 -18.35 -11.25
CA GLU A 366 -15.89 -16.90 -11.47
C GLU A 366 -16.21 -16.50 -12.93
N LEU A 367 -16.68 -17.45 -13.76
CA LEU A 367 -16.96 -17.26 -15.20
C LEU A 367 -15.75 -16.69 -15.98
N TYR A 368 -14.54 -17.07 -15.55
CA TYR A 368 -13.29 -16.72 -16.21
C TYR A 368 -12.99 -17.66 -17.39
N CYS A 369 -12.10 -17.23 -18.28
CA CYS A 369 -11.81 -17.95 -19.53
C CYS A 369 -11.03 -19.25 -19.28
N MET A 370 -11.59 -20.42 -19.59
CA MET A 370 -10.93 -21.72 -19.42
C MET A 370 -9.67 -21.88 -20.29
N ASP A 371 -9.63 -21.24 -21.47
CA ASP A 371 -8.44 -21.16 -22.33
C ASP A 371 -7.23 -20.57 -21.61
N TRP A 372 -7.44 -19.66 -20.66
CA TRP A 372 -6.36 -19.15 -19.82
C TRP A 372 -5.69 -20.26 -19.01
N THR A 373 -6.46 -21.12 -18.34
CA THR A 373 -5.93 -22.23 -17.52
C THR A 373 -5.18 -23.23 -18.38
N VAL A 374 -5.72 -23.58 -19.56
CA VAL A 374 -5.05 -24.49 -20.50
C VAL A 374 -3.75 -23.88 -21.05
N LYS A 375 -3.74 -22.57 -21.36
CA LYS A 375 -2.52 -21.85 -21.74
C LYS A 375 -1.50 -21.79 -20.61
N MET A 376 -1.91 -21.60 -19.35
CA MET A 376 -1.02 -21.67 -18.20
C MET A 376 -0.41 -23.06 -18.07
N MET A 377 -1.23 -24.13 -18.10
CA MET A 377 -0.75 -25.51 -18.08
C MET A 377 0.28 -25.76 -19.19
N ARG A 378 -0.01 -25.32 -20.42
CA ARG A 378 0.91 -25.48 -21.56
C ARG A 378 2.24 -24.75 -21.35
N ARG A 379 2.21 -23.53 -20.79
CA ARG A 379 3.44 -22.78 -20.49
C ARG A 379 4.27 -23.51 -19.42
N VAL A 380 3.62 -24.05 -18.39
CA VAL A 380 4.29 -24.83 -17.35
C VAL A 380 4.82 -26.17 -17.88
N CYS A 381 4.10 -26.82 -18.80
CA CYS A 381 4.59 -28.03 -19.47
C CYS A 381 5.94 -27.80 -20.16
N LYS A 382 6.19 -26.60 -20.70
CA LYS A 382 7.46 -26.27 -21.36
C LYS A 382 8.64 -26.13 -20.37
N VAL A 383 8.37 -25.99 -19.08
CA VAL A 383 9.40 -25.91 -18.02
C VAL A 383 10.03 -27.28 -17.77
N PHE A 384 9.27 -28.37 -17.95
CA PHE A 384 9.81 -29.73 -17.84
C PHE A 384 10.79 -30.02 -18.98
N SER A 385 11.91 -30.64 -18.61
CA SER A 385 13.06 -30.80 -19.51
C SER A 385 12.85 -31.95 -20.49
N THR A 386 12.22 -33.04 -20.03
CA THR A 386 12.06 -34.25 -20.84
C THR A 386 10.62 -34.44 -21.33
N PRO A 387 10.40 -35.04 -22.52
CA PRO A 387 9.07 -35.43 -22.97
C PRO A 387 8.35 -36.38 -22.00
N VAL A 388 9.11 -37.24 -21.30
CA VAL A 388 8.58 -38.18 -20.31
C VAL A 388 8.00 -37.43 -19.11
N GLU A 389 8.71 -36.44 -18.56
CA GLU A 389 8.19 -35.57 -17.49
C GLU A 389 6.92 -34.83 -17.92
N ARG A 390 6.89 -34.32 -19.15
CA ARG A 390 5.72 -33.61 -19.70
C ARG A 390 4.50 -34.53 -19.77
N ASN A 391 4.68 -35.73 -20.32
CA ASN A 391 3.60 -36.71 -20.42
C ASN A 391 3.12 -37.17 -19.03
N ASN A 392 4.06 -37.38 -18.10
CA ASN A 392 3.72 -37.72 -16.72
C ASN A 392 2.92 -36.60 -16.04
N PHE A 393 3.34 -35.34 -16.20
CA PHE A 393 2.59 -34.19 -15.66
C PHE A 393 1.17 -34.10 -16.23
N LEU A 394 1.01 -34.22 -17.55
CA LEU A 394 -0.32 -34.20 -18.18
C LEU A 394 -1.21 -35.34 -17.70
N GLN A 395 -0.66 -36.56 -17.55
CA GLN A 395 -1.39 -37.68 -16.98
C GLN A 395 -1.79 -37.42 -15.52
N ASN A 396 -0.90 -36.82 -14.73
CA ASN A 396 -1.21 -36.43 -13.35
C ASN A 396 -2.33 -35.40 -13.28
N VAL A 397 -2.45 -34.47 -14.24
CA VAL A 397 -3.58 -33.52 -14.30
C VAL A 397 -4.90 -34.26 -14.53
N ALA A 398 -4.95 -35.18 -15.50
CA ALA A 398 -6.14 -35.99 -15.76
C ALA A 398 -6.52 -36.85 -14.54
N ASN A 399 -5.53 -37.48 -13.92
CA ASN A 399 -5.73 -38.26 -12.70
C ASN A 399 -6.20 -37.38 -11.52
N ALA A 400 -5.67 -36.15 -11.40
CA ALA A 400 -6.06 -35.21 -10.35
C ALA A 400 -7.53 -34.80 -10.47
N PHE A 401 -8.06 -34.58 -11.68
CA PHE A 401 -9.50 -34.34 -11.87
C PHE A 401 -10.33 -35.51 -11.34
N ALA A 402 -9.94 -36.75 -11.64
CA ALA A 402 -10.62 -37.94 -11.15
C ALA A 402 -10.54 -38.04 -9.62
N CYS A 403 -9.36 -37.85 -9.03
CA CYS A 403 -9.18 -37.88 -7.57
C CYS A 403 -10.01 -36.81 -6.87
N VAL A 404 -9.93 -35.54 -7.28
CA VAL A 404 -10.67 -34.44 -6.63
C VAL A 404 -12.18 -34.62 -6.78
N THR A 405 -12.65 -35.12 -7.94
CA THR A 405 -14.07 -35.46 -8.14
C THR A 405 -14.54 -36.53 -7.16
N MET A 406 -13.75 -37.59 -6.99
CA MET A 406 -14.07 -38.66 -6.04
C MET A 406 -14.01 -38.18 -4.59
N GLU A 407 -13.04 -37.34 -4.22
CA GLU A 407 -12.95 -36.73 -2.89
C GLU A 407 -14.19 -35.87 -2.57
N MET A 408 -14.64 -35.03 -3.51
CA MET A 408 -15.86 -34.23 -3.34
C MET A 408 -17.12 -35.10 -3.25
N LEU A 409 -17.22 -36.13 -4.11
CA LEU A 409 -18.35 -37.07 -4.08
C LEU A 409 -18.42 -37.82 -2.75
N GLN A 410 -17.28 -38.30 -2.24
CA GLN A 410 -17.20 -38.98 -0.95
C GLN A 410 -17.62 -38.05 0.20
N SER A 411 -17.17 -36.80 0.18
CA SER A 411 -17.56 -35.79 1.18
C SER A 411 -19.08 -35.56 1.22
N ILE A 412 -19.74 -35.52 0.05
CA ILE A 412 -21.20 -35.37 -0.06
C ILE A 412 -21.90 -36.63 0.46
N MET A 413 -21.41 -37.82 0.07
CA MET A 413 -21.99 -39.09 0.49
C MET A 413 -21.86 -39.36 1.99
N SER A 414 -20.83 -38.80 2.66
CA SER A 414 -20.63 -38.96 4.11
C SER A 414 -21.58 -38.13 4.98
N GLY A 415 -22.29 -37.14 4.41
CA GLY A 415 -23.45 -36.47 4.99
C GLY A 415 -23.20 -35.61 6.24
N ASP A 416 -23.29 -34.29 6.09
CA ASP A 416 -23.68 -33.37 7.16
C ASP A 416 -24.87 -32.55 6.62
N ARG A 417 -26.08 -32.85 7.12
CA ARG A 417 -27.37 -32.61 6.44
C ARG A 417 -27.74 -31.14 6.16
N ASP A 418 -26.93 -30.19 6.63
CA ASP A 418 -27.10 -28.75 6.39
C ASP A 418 -26.13 -28.18 5.32
N GLN A 419 -25.21 -29.00 4.76
CA GLN A 419 -24.25 -28.60 3.72
C GLN A 419 -24.48 -29.25 2.34
N ASP A 420 -25.46 -30.14 2.20
CA ASP A 420 -25.64 -30.98 1.02
C ASP A 420 -25.74 -30.15 -0.29
N ASP A 421 -26.52 -29.05 -0.30
CA ASP A 421 -26.68 -28.20 -1.48
C ASP A 421 -25.38 -27.53 -1.95
N ARG A 422 -24.52 -27.08 -1.02
CA ARG A 422 -23.23 -26.47 -1.36
C ARG A 422 -22.23 -27.51 -1.86
N GLY A 423 -22.24 -28.71 -1.27
CA GLY A 423 -21.43 -29.83 -1.72
C GLY A 423 -21.77 -30.22 -3.16
N PHE A 424 -23.05 -30.44 -3.45
CA PHE A 424 -23.52 -30.76 -4.80
C PHE A 424 -23.21 -29.66 -5.82
N LEU A 425 -23.39 -28.37 -5.45
CA LEU A 425 -23.06 -27.26 -6.33
C LEU A 425 -21.56 -27.19 -6.65
N ASN A 426 -20.69 -27.42 -5.65
CA ASN A 426 -19.25 -27.48 -5.86
C ASN A 426 -18.85 -28.64 -6.78
N LEU A 427 -19.45 -29.82 -6.60
CA LEU A 427 -19.22 -30.96 -7.48
C LEU A 427 -19.71 -30.66 -8.91
N PHE A 428 -20.87 -30.03 -9.06
CA PHE A 428 -21.39 -29.59 -10.35
C PHE A 428 -20.40 -28.67 -11.07
N HIS A 429 -19.89 -27.65 -10.38
CA HIS A 429 -18.86 -26.76 -10.94
C HIS A 429 -17.58 -27.51 -11.30
N LEU A 430 -17.15 -28.49 -10.51
CA LEU A 430 -15.95 -29.27 -10.81
C LEU A 430 -16.12 -30.12 -12.07
N VAL A 431 -17.26 -30.79 -12.23
CA VAL A 431 -17.55 -31.61 -13.42
C VAL A 431 -17.63 -30.72 -14.67
N HIS A 432 -18.26 -29.54 -14.57
CA HIS A 432 -18.32 -28.59 -15.67
C HIS A 432 -16.92 -28.03 -16.00
N ALA A 433 -16.13 -27.69 -14.98
CA ALA A 433 -14.74 -27.26 -15.14
C ALA A 433 -13.91 -28.33 -15.84
N GLN A 434 -14.06 -29.61 -15.47
CA GLN A 434 -13.38 -30.74 -16.12
C GLN A 434 -13.78 -30.84 -17.60
N ALA A 435 -15.08 -30.78 -17.92
CA ALA A 435 -15.57 -30.88 -19.29
C ALA A 435 -15.04 -29.72 -20.16
N ASN A 436 -15.14 -28.48 -19.66
CA ASN A 436 -14.66 -27.28 -20.36
C ASN A 436 -13.15 -27.28 -20.53
N PHE A 437 -12.40 -27.70 -19.51
CA PHE A 437 -10.95 -27.82 -19.57
C PHE A 437 -10.51 -28.79 -20.67
N HIS A 438 -11.07 -30.00 -20.70
CA HIS A 438 -10.71 -31.01 -21.70
C HIS A 438 -11.20 -30.62 -23.11
N LYS A 439 -12.37 -29.98 -23.23
CA LYS A 439 -12.84 -29.40 -24.49
C LYS A 439 -11.84 -28.39 -25.05
N GLU A 440 -11.32 -27.51 -24.21
CA GLU A 440 -10.35 -26.49 -24.63
C GLU A 440 -8.97 -27.09 -24.96
N VAL A 441 -8.53 -28.12 -24.23
CA VAL A 441 -7.35 -28.91 -24.59
C VAL A 441 -7.52 -29.50 -26.00
N LEU A 442 -8.65 -30.16 -26.28
CA LEU A 442 -8.95 -30.73 -27.60
C LEU A 442 -8.97 -29.66 -28.69
N TYR A 443 -9.67 -28.56 -28.45
CA TYR A 443 -9.75 -27.44 -29.39
C TYR A 443 -8.36 -26.92 -29.77
N LEU A 444 -7.50 -26.68 -28.78
CA LEU A 444 -6.15 -26.20 -29.08
C LEU A 444 -5.29 -27.27 -29.76
N THR A 445 -5.43 -28.57 -29.43
CA THR A 445 -4.69 -29.62 -30.13
C THR A 445 -5.10 -29.76 -31.59
N MET A 446 -6.39 -29.60 -31.91
CA MET A 446 -6.91 -29.70 -33.28
C MET A 446 -6.62 -28.45 -34.12
N ASN A 447 -6.52 -27.28 -33.49
CA ASN A 447 -6.27 -26.00 -34.17
C ASN A 447 -4.80 -25.56 -34.17
N THR A 448 -3.88 -26.39 -33.66
CA THR A 448 -2.45 -26.11 -33.85
C THR A 448 -2.11 -26.51 -35.29
N PRO A 449 -1.71 -25.58 -36.19
CA PRO A 449 -1.32 -25.98 -37.54
C PRO A 449 -0.15 -26.96 -37.43
N LEU A 450 -0.29 -28.11 -38.11
CA LEU A 450 0.80 -29.07 -38.31
C LEU A 450 1.93 -28.33 -39.04
N SER A 451 2.84 -27.72 -38.28
CA SER A 451 4.14 -27.33 -38.80
C SER A 451 4.89 -28.62 -39.08
N THR A 452 4.86 -29.01 -40.35
CA THR A 452 5.70 -30.04 -40.96
C THR A 452 7.14 -29.58 -41.05
#